data_AF-A0A9N8EZ08-F1
#
_entry.id   AF-A0A9N8EZ08-F1
#
_cell.length_a   1.000
_cell.length_b   1.000
_cell.length_c   1.000
_cell.angle_alpha   90.00
_cell.angle_beta   90.00
_cell.angle_gamma   90.00
#
_symmetry.space_group_name_H-M   'P 1'
#
loop_
_entity.id
_entity.type
_entity.pdbx_description
1 polymer ?
#
loop_
_entity_poly.entity_id
_entity_poly.type
_entity_poly.pdbx_seq_one_letter_code
_entity_poly.pdbx_strand_id
1 'polypeptide(L)'
;MATSSGVKNVMINRPPRASQELTDAEVQAFASQAFIQESLKKPTEPKHVLSFFFGEDFIHGKTTKDKMRSGDCLKTMPKFWFQARNSSCYDQLCSKFSDLVHKAGTKALKGSTTWNDTVDGKIAQMILCDQLARNIWRGTKEAYAYEAIAKDISRELAIALVSSAPTIPEMPTLGPSVDGLDHGEVYPPYLAFILVALMHSEVIEDHDLCDELFQLAIETTQPHLHVYFEGEQKVAREHRVVLEAFGRYPYRNAVLGRKTTPEEAAWLAKKENMPDWAKSQ
;
A
#
# COMPACT_ATOMS: atom_id res chain seq x y z
N MET A 1 23.27 22.29 31.23
CA MET A 1 23.79 20.96 30.81
C MET A 1 22.60 20.22 30.24
N ALA A 2 22.54 20.07 28.91
CA ALA A 2 21.43 19.44 28.22
C ALA A 2 21.51 17.92 28.41
N THR A 3 20.45 17.34 28.95
CA THR A 3 20.30 15.89 29.12
C THR A 3 20.01 15.26 27.76
N SER A 4 20.90 14.39 27.28
CA SER A 4 20.67 13.56 26.11
C SER A 4 19.54 12.58 26.41
N SER A 5 18.33 12.88 25.93
CA SER A 5 17.23 11.92 25.89
C SER A 5 17.61 10.81 24.91
N GLY A 6 18.00 9.66 25.47
CA GLY A 6 18.45 8.50 24.72
C GLY A 6 17.38 8.03 23.74
N VAL A 7 17.77 7.96 22.46
CA VAL A 7 17.09 7.12 21.48
C VAL A 7 17.16 5.70 22.03
N LYS A 8 16.06 5.20 22.60
CA LYS A 8 15.95 3.83 23.11
C LYS A 8 16.36 2.88 21.99
N ASN A 9 17.15 1.86 22.31
CA ASN A 9 17.48 0.76 21.41
C ASN A 9 16.17 0.14 20.89
N VAL A 10 15.79 0.49 19.67
CA VAL A 10 14.68 -0.12 18.95
C VAL A 10 15.20 -1.42 18.34
N MET A 11 15.36 -2.46 19.18
CA MET A 11 15.58 -3.81 18.68
C MET A 11 14.22 -4.47 18.49
N ILE A 12 13.85 -4.73 17.24
CA ILE A 12 12.61 -5.41 16.89
C ILE A 12 12.98 -6.75 16.26
N ASN A 13 12.77 -7.83 17.01
CA ASN A 13 12.98 -9.21 16.54
C ASN A 13 11.74 -9.68 15.77
N ARG A 14 11.92 -10.09 14.51
CA ARG A 14 10.85 -10.57 13.61
C ARG A 14 11.30 -11.82 12.82
N PRO A 15 10.41 -12.80 12.55
CA PRO A 15 10.60 -13.74 11.45
C PRO A 15 10.40 -13.05 10.08
N PRO A 16 11.21 -13.39 9.06
CA PRO A 16 11.24 -12.67 7.78
C PRO A 16 9.91 -12.74 7.03
N ARG A 17 9.49 -11.60 6.46
CA ARG A 17 8.41 -11.53 5.46
C ARG A 17 8.92 -12.25 4.20
N ALA A 18 8.11 -13.17 3.64
CA ALA A 18 8.39 -14.00 2.46
C ALA A 18 9.89 -14.07 2.09
N SER A 19 10.63 -14.98 2.72
CA SER A 19 12.06 -15.20 2.52
C SER A 19 12.43 -15.76 1.12
N GLN A 20 11.49 -15.75 0.17
CA GLN A 20 11.68 -16.30 -1.17
C GLN A 20 11.53 -15.17 -2.20
N GLU A 21 12.59 -14.96 -2.96
CA GLU A 21 12.61 -14.05 -4.10
C GLU A 21 11.56 -14.47 -5.14
N LEU A 22 10.94 -13.46 -5.78
CA LEU A 22 10.04 -13.67 -6.91
C LEU A 22 10.85 -14.06 -8.14
N THR A 23 10.56 -15.23 -8.70
CA THR A 23 11.27 -15.76 -9.86
C THR A 23 10.70 -15.23 -11.18
N ASP A 24 11.53 -15.16 -12.22
CA ASP A 24 11.08 -14.78 -13.57
C ASP A 24 9.98 -15.72 -14.10
N ALA A 25 10.03 -17.00 -13.74
CA ALA A 25 9.00 -17.98 -14.09
C ALA A 25 7.64 -17.66 -13.44
N GLU A 26 7.63 -17.27 -12.16
CA GLU A 26 6.42 -16.80 -11.47
C GLU A 26 5.88 -15.51 -12.12
N VAL A 27 6.76 -14.57 -12.51
CA VAL A 27 6.36 -13.35 -13.22
C VAL A 27 5.77 -13.68 -14.60
N GLN A 28 6.37 -14.60 -15.35
CA GLN A 28 5.86 -15.03 -16.66
C GLN A 28 4.52 -15.74 -16.54
N ALA A 29 4.37 -16.63 -15.56
CA ALA A 29 3.11 -17.31 -15.29
C ALA A 29 2.01 -16.29 -14.94
N PHE A 30 2.33 -15.34 -14.06
CA PHE A 30 1.42 -14.24 -13.70
C PHE A 30 1.02 -13.41 -14.92
N ALA A 31 2.02 -12.98 -15.71
CA ALA A 31 1.81 -12.19 -16.91
C ALA A 31 0.98 -12.95 -17.97
N SER A 32 1.07 -14.27 -18.04
CA SER A 32 0.37 -15.08 -19.06
C SER A 32 -1.15 -15.14 -18.90
N GLN A 33 -1.67 -14.77 -17.72
CA GLN A 33 -3.11 -14.77 -17.46
C GLN A 33 -3.84 -13.77 -18.38
N ALA A 34 -4.98 -14.17 -18.94
CA ALA A 34 -5.69 -13.40 -19.97
C ALA A 34 -6.07 -11.98 -19.49
N PHE A 35 -6.60 -11.86 -18.27
CA PHE A 35 -6.98 -10.55 -17.69
C PHE A 35 -5.76 -9.68 -17.34
N ILE A 36 -4.60 -10.29 -17.06
CA ILE A 36 -3.33 -9.57 -16.86
C ILE A 36 -2.81 -9.05 -18.19
N GLN A 37 -2.83 -9.86 -19.25
CA GLN A 37 -2.48 -9.40 -20.61
C GLN A 37 -3.37 -8.24 -21.07
N GLU A 38 -4.68 -8.32 -20.81
CA GLU A 38 -5.61 -7.23 -21.12
C GLU A 38 -5.26 -5.95 -20.33
N SER A 39 -5.01 -6.09 -19.03
CA SER A 39 -4.59 -4.98 -18.14
C SER A 39 -3.29 -4.32 -18.61
N LEU A 40 -2.31 -5.11 -19.05
CA LEU A 40 -1.00 -4.63 -19.50
C LEU A 40 -1.05 -3.98 -20.90
N LYS A 41 -1.96 -4.44 -21.77
CA LYS A 41 -2.06 -3.94 -23.14
C LYS A 41 -2.76 -2.58 -23.23
N LYS A 42 -3.77 -2.34 -22.39
CA LYS A 42 -4.57 -1.11 -22.42
C LYS A 42 -4.97 -0.64 -21.00
N PRO A 43 -4.01 -0.27 -20.14
CA PRO A 43 -4.34 0.21 -18.81
C PRO A 43 -5.00 1.60 -18.90
N THR A 44 -6.33 1.66 -18.82
CA THR A 44 -7.09 2.92 -18.90
C THR A 44 -8.17 3.12 -17.83
N GLU A 45 -8.48 2.09 -17.05
CA GLU A 45 -9.62 2.05 -16.13
C GLU A 45 -9.21 1.41 -14.79
N PRO A 46 -9.92 1.70 -13.68
CA PRO A 46 -9.59 1.13 -12.36
C PRO A 46 -9.44 -0.39 -12.36
N LYS A 47 -10.37 -1.10 -13.02
CA LYS A 47 -10.35 -2.57 -13.12
C LYS A 47 -9.03 -3.14 -13.67
N HIS A 48 -8.34 -2.43 -14.57
CA HIS A 48 -7.04 -2.89 -15.09
C HIS A 48 -5.95 -2.81 -14.02
N VAL A 49 -5.96 -1.73 -13.23
CA VAL A 49 -5.02 -1.53 -12.13
C VAL A 49 -5.29 -2.56 -11.03
N LEU A 50 -6.55 -2.68 -10.61
CA LEU A 50 -6.95 -3.62 -9.56
C LEU A 50 -6.67 -5.07 -9.97
N SER A 51 -6.92 -5.42 -11.24
CA SER A 51 -6.65 -6.77 -11.71
C SER A 51 -5.17 -7.12 -11.70
N PHE A 52 -4.35 -6.19 -12.19
CA PHE A 52 -2.90 -6.35 -12.15
C PHE A 52 -2.37 -6.39 -10.72
N PHE A 53 -2.83 -5.49 -9.85
CA PHE A 53 -2.26 -5.35 -8.53
C PHE A 53 -2.68 -6.46 -7.58
N PHE A 54 -3.95 -6.87 -7.59
CA PHE A 54 -4.46 -7.93 -6.72
C PHE A 54 -4.36 -9.33 -7.32
N GLY A 55 -4.00 -9.45 -8.61
CA GLY A 55 -3.91 -10.73 -9.30
C GLY A 55 -5.26 -11.43 -9.46
N GLU A 56 -6.34 -10.65 -9.54
CA GLU A 56 -7.72 -11.15 -9.68
C GLU A 56 -8.41 -10.50 -10.88
N ASP A 57 -9.39 -11.16 -11.49
CA ASP A 57 -10.00 -10.68 -12.73
C ASP A 57 -11.13 -9.68 -12.48
N PHE A 58 -10.82 -8.39 -12.25
CA PHE A 58 -11.83 -7.33 -12.15
C PHE A 58 -12.45 -6.94 -13.49
N ILE A 59 -12.01 -7.54 -14.60
CA ILE A 59 -12.50 -7.22 -15.95
C ILE A 59 -13.70 -8.09 -16.29
N HIS A 60 -13.55 -9.41 -16.15
CA HIS A 60 -14.55 -10.41 -16.55
C HIS A 60 -14.90 -11.41 -15.44
N GLY A 61 -14.21 -11.36 -14.30
CA GLY A 61 -14.29 -12.37 -13.25
C GLY A 61 -15.59 -12.32 -12.48
N LYS A 62 -16.39 -13.39 -12.59
CA LYS A 62 -17.67 -13.53 -11.88
C LYS A 62 -17.51 -13.77 -10.37
N THR A 63 -16.38 -14.31 -9.94
CA THR A 63 -16.08 -14.67 -8.54
C THR A 63 -15.07 -13.73 -7.89
N THR A 64 -14.65 -12.67 -8.59
CA THR A 64 -13.60 -11.75 -8.13
C THR A 64 -13.93 -11.15 -6.78
N LYS A 65 -15.17 -10.73 -6.57
CA LYS A 65 -15.61 -10.19 -5.27
C LYS A 65 -15.49 -11.19 -4.14
N ASP A 66 -15.85 -12.45 -4.36
CA ASP A 66 -15.76 -13.48 -3.31
C ASP A 66 -14.31 -13.74 -2.89
N LYS A 67 -13.39 -13.75 -3.86
CA LYS A 67 -11.95 -13.86 -3.59
C LYS A 67 -11.36 -12.63 -2.92
N MET A 68 -11.87 -11.44 -3.26
CA MET A 68 -11.48 -10.21 -2.59
C MET A 68 -12.00 -10.19 -1.14
N ARG A 69 -13.23 -10.65 -0.90
CA ARG A 69 -13.81 -10.80 0.45
C ARG A 69 -13.06 -11.83 1.29
N SER A 70 -12.61 -12.95 0.71
CA SER A 70 -11.82 -13.97 1.42
C SER A 70 -10.39 -13.51 1.75
N GLY A 71 -9.90 -12.47 1.06
CA GLY A 71 -8.55 -11.95 1.19
C GLY A 71 -7.50 -12.90 0.59
N ASP A 72 -7.86 -13.74 -0.38
CA ASP A 72 -6.94 -14.74 -0.94
C ASP A 72 -5.67 -14.10 -1.54
N CYS A 73 -5.79 -12.92 -2.15
CA CYS A 73 -4.65 -12.19 -2.69
C CYS A 73 -3.65 -11.76 -1.60
N LEU A 74 -4.06 -11.59 -0.33
CA LEU A 74 -3.14 -11.33 0.78
C LEU A 74 -2.17 -12.48 1.05
N LYS A 75 -2.48 -13.69 0.55
CA LYS A 75 -1.60 -14.86 0.62
C LYS A 75 -0.79 -15.05 -0.66
N THR A 76 -1.36 -14.79 -1.83
CA THR A 76 -0.74 -15.11 -3.12
C THR A 76 0.14 -13.99 -3.70
N MET A 77 -0.22 -12.73 -3.44
CA MET A 77 0.47 -11.56 -3.99
C MET A 77 1.60 -10.92 -3.16
N PRO A 78 1.89 -11.27 -1.88
CA PRO A 78 3.00 -10.67 -1.14
C PRO A 78 4.35 -10.76 -1.86
N LYS A 79 4.59 -11.85 -2.62
CA LYS A 79 5.79 -12.01 -3.46
C LYS A 79 5.86 -11.00 -4.61
N PHE A 80 4.78 -10.34 -5.00
CA PHE A 80 4.80 -9.29 -6.02
C PHE A 80 4.89 -7.90 -5.38
N TRP A 81 4.16 -7.68 -4.27
CA TRP A 81 4.09 -6.38 -3.60
C TRP A 81 5.36 -5.99 -2.83
N PHE A 82 5.98 -6.94 -2.12
CA PHE A 82 7.01 -6.64 -1.12
C PHE A 82 8.41 -7.13 -1.50
N GLN A 83 8.69 -7.29 -2.81
CA GLN A 83 10.03 -7.64 -3.27
C GLN A 83 11.02 -6.51 -2.95
N ALA A 84 12.17 -6.91 -2.42
CA ALA A 84 13.33 -6.05 -2.28
C ALA A 84 13.92 -5.71 -3.66
N ARG A 85 14.90 -4.82 -3.68
CA ARG A 85 15.64 -4.40 -4.89
C ARG A 85 16.06 -5.64 -5.71
N ASN A 86 15.70 -5.67 -7.00
CA ASN A 86 16.14 -6.58 -8.09
C ASN A 86 15.03 -7.34 -8.88
N SER A 87 13.73 -7.10 -8.68
CA SER A 87 12.71 -7.74 -9.57
C SER A 87 12.54 -7.01 -10.91
N SER A 88 13.56 -7.10 -11.77
CA SER A 88 13.57 -6.38 -13.05
C SER A 88 12.41 -6.76 -13.96
N CYS A 89 11.93 -8.01 -13.92
CA CYS A 89 10.82 -8.46 -14.76
C CYS A 89 9.45 -7.95 -14.27
N TYR A 90 9.18 -7.92 -12.96
CA TYR A 90 7.91 -7.39 -12.46
C TYR A 90 7.84 -5.86 -12.58
N ASP A 91 8.95 -5.16 -12.32
CA ASP A 91 9.02 -3.71 -12.48
C ASP A 91 8.80 -3.31 -13.97
N GLN A 92 9.26 -4.14 -14.93
CA GLN A 92 8.93 -3.97 -16.36
C GLN A 92 7.43 -4.09 -16.64
N LEU A 93 6.70 -4.98 -15.97
CA LEU A 93 5.24 -5.04 -16.09
C LEU A 93 4.60 -3.78 -15.49
N CYS A 94 5.06 -3.34 -14.31
CA CYS A 94 4.58 -2.12 -13.68
C CYS A 94 4.77 -0.89 -14.58
N SER A 95 5.87 -0.83 -15.34
CA SER A 95 6.16 0.28 -16.27
C SER A 95 5.07 0.53 -17.33
N LYS A 96 4.24 -0.47 -17.64
CA LYS A 96 3.07 -0.32 -18.55
C LYS A 96 2.01 0.63 -17.99
N PHE A 97 2.01 0.87 -16.68
CA PHE A 97 1.07 1.77 -16.00
C PHE A 97 1.61 3.20 -15.83
N SER A 98 2.83 3.52 -16.29
CA SER A 98 3.48 4.83 -16.06
C SER A 98 2.60 6.01 -16.46
N ASP A 99 1.93 5.93 -17.62
CA ASP A 99 1.01 6.99 -18.08
C ASP A 99 -0.20 7.17 -17.15
N LEU A 100 -0.76 6.08 -16.63
CA LEU A 100 -1.84 6.15 -15.64
C LEU A 100 -1.35 6.71 -14.31
N VAL A 101 -0.14 6.35 -13.87
CA VAL A 101 0.44 6.91 -12.65
C VAL A 101 0.61 8.42 -12.79
N HIS A 102 1.11 8.91 -13.93
CA HIS A 102 1.18 10.34 -14.20
C HIS A 102 -0.20 11.00 -14.22
N LYS A 103 -1.21 10.40 -14.85
CA LYS A 103 -2.58 10.94 -14.88
C LYS A 103 -3.20 11.02 -13.49
N ALA A 104 -3.05 9.97 -12.67
CA ALA A 104 -3.54 9.97 -11.29
C ALA A 104 -2.79 11.02 -10.45
N GLY A 105 -1.46 11.03 -10.53
CA GLY A 105 -0.59 11.92 -9.78
C GLY A 105 -0.76 13.40 -10.10
N THR A 106 -1.13 13.73 -11.35
CA THR A 106 -1.41 15.10 -11.81
C THR A 106 -2.88 15.48 -11.71
N LYS A 107 -3.73 14.62 -11.13
CA LYS A 107 -5.19 14.79 -11.01
C LYS A 107 -5.91 14.92 -12.36
N ALA A 108 -5.32 14.43 -13.45
CA ALA A 108 -5.93 14.43 -14.79
C ALA A 108 -7.13 13.47 -14.90
N LEU A 109 -7.30 12.56 -13.93
CA LEU A 109 -8.46 11.67 -13.84
C LEU A 109 -9.68 12.33 -13.16
N LYS A 110 -9.52 13.54 -12.60
CA LYS A 110 -10.57 14.26 -11.86
C LYS A 110 -11.82 14.46 -12.73
N GLY A 111 -12.99 14.19 -12.15
CA GLY A 111 -14.30 14.33 -12.80
C GLY A 111 -14.73 13.07 -13.55
N SER A 112 -13.95 11.99 -13.49
CA SER A 112 -14.38 10.69 -13.98
C SER A 112 -15.16 9.96 -12.90
N THR A 113 -16.38 9.54 -13.24
CA THR A 113 -17.25 8.79 -12.32
C THR A 113 -16.65 7.45 -11.91
N THR A 114 -15.92 6.78 -12.81
CA THR A 114 -15.29 5.49 -12.49
C THR A 114 -14.06 5.63 -11.58
N TRP A 115 -13.30 6.74 -11.70
CA TRP A 115 -12.10 6.96 -10.90
C TRP A 115 -12.39 7.67 -9.57
N ASN A 116 -13.26 8.67 -9.55
CA ASN A 116 -13.44 9.54 -8.37
C ASN A 116 -14.65 9.17 -7.51
N ASP A 117 -15.68 8.56 -8.09
CA ASP A 117 -16.96 8.35 -7.39
C ASP A 117 -17.12 6.90 -6.89
N THR A 118 -16.09 6.06 -7.04
CA THR A 118 -16.11 4.64 -6.64
C THR A 118 -14.96 4.32 -5.68
N VAL A 119 -15.18 3.38 -4.75
CA VAL A 119 -14.10 2.85 -3.90
C VAL A 119 -12.99 2.24 -4.75
N ASP A 120 -13.34 1.40 -5.73
CA ASP A 120 -12.40 0.77 -6.67
C ASP A 120 -11.50 1.80 -7.38
N GLY A 121 -12.09 2.89 -7.86
CA GLY A 121 -11.40 3.99 -8.52
C GLY A 121 -10.45 4.74 -7.61
N LYS A 122 -10.85 4.98 -6.37
CA LYS A 122 -10.00 5.61 -5.34
C LYS A 122 -8.84 4.68 -4.96
N ILE A 123 -9.11 3.41 -4.70
CA ILE A 123 -8.08 2.40 -4.40
C ILE A 123 -7.10 2.25 -5.56
N ALA A 124 -7.58 2.20 -6.80
CA ALA A 124 -6.72 2.14 -7.98
C ALA A 124 -5.81 3.37 -8.11
N GLN A 125 -6.33 4.59 -7.86
CA GLN A 125 -5.51 5.81 -7.84
C GLN A 125 -4.46 5.78 -6.72
N MET A 126 -4.83 5.34 -5.52
CA MET A 126 -3.91 5.18 -4.40
C MET A 126 -2.78 4.18 -4.73
N ILE A 127 -3.13 3.02 -5.31
CA ILE A 127 -2.16 2.01 -5.76
C ILE A 127 -1.23 2.58 -6.83
N LEU A 128 -1.75 3.31 -7.81
CA LEU A 128 -0.93 3.96 -8.84
C LEU A 128 0.08 4.93 -8.23
N CYS A 129 -0.37 5.80 -7.33
CA CYS A 129 0.43 6.89 -6.78
C CYS A 129 1.38 6.47 -5.65
N ASP A 130 1.13 5.36 -4.96
CA ASP A 130 2.00 4.86 -3.89
C ASP A 130 2.73 3.56 -4.26
N GLN A 131 2.03 2.52 -4.70
CA GLN A 131 2.64 1.21 -4.90
C GLN A 131 3.34 1.11 -6.26
N LEU A 132 2.61 1.32 -7.37
CA LEU A 132 3.19 1.20 -8.71
C LEU A 132 4.25 2.28 -8.97
N ALA A 133 4.08 3.51 -8.47
CA ALA A 133 5.12 4.54 -8.56
C ALA A 133 6.46 4.06 -7.95
N ARG A 134 6.43 3.38 -6.80
CA ARG A 134 7.62 2.84 -6.14
C ARG A 134 8.26 1.71 -6.94
N ASN A 135 7.49 0.85 -7.61
CA ASN A 135 8.01 -0.17 -8.51
C ASN A 135 8.62 0.41 -9.79
N ILE A 136 7.93 1.36 -10.43
CA ILE A 136 8.32 1.91 -11.74
C ILE A 136 9.62 2.73 -11.63
N TRP A 137 9.76 3.51 -10.55
CA TRP A 137 10.86 4.47 -10.40
C TRP A 137 11.71 4.19 -9.15
N ARG A 138 11.95 2.91 -8.84
CA ARG A 138 12.75 2.48 -7.67
C ARG A 138 14.04 3.28 -7.54
N GLY A 139 14.31 3.75 -6.32
CA GLY A 139 15.53 4.48 -6.00
C GLY A 139 15.62 5.90 -6.55
N THR A 140 14.57 6.43 -7.19
CA THR A 140 14.54 7.81 -7.68
C THR A 140 13.50 8.66 -6.93
N LYS A 141 13.59 9.99 -7.06
CA LYS A 141 12.64 10.92 -6.43
C LYS A 141 11.21 10.74 -6.97
N GLU A 142 11.10 10.29 -8.22
CA GLU A 142 9.84 10.06 -8.91
C GLU A 142 8.99 8.98 -8.23
N ALA A 143 9.60 7.99 -7.56
CA ALA A 143 8.88 6.99 -6.76
C ALA A 143 8.04 7.60 -5.62
N TYR A 144 8.35 8.82 -5.20
CA TYR A 144 7.67 9.53 -4.10
C TYR A 144 6.87 10.74 -4.59
N ALA A 145 6.91 11.05 -5.88
CA ALA A 145 6.40 12.31 -6.43
C ALA A 145 4.89 12.50 -6.24
N TYR A 146 4.14 11.40 -6.15
CA TYR A 146 2.67 11.42 -6.05
C TYR A 146 2.15 10.90 -4.72
N GLU A 147 3.02 10.70 -3.73
CA GLU A 147 2.64 10.15 -2.42
C GLU A 147 1.55 10.99 -1.73
N ALA A 148 1.56 12.32 -1.91
CA ALA A 148 0.53 13.20 -1.36
C ALA A 148 -0.88 12.81 -1.85
N ILE A 149 -1.03 12.42 -3.12
CA ILE A 149 -2.33 11.99 -3.69
C ILE A 149 -2.80 10.70 -3.03
N ALA A 150 -1.90 9.72 -2.90
CA ALA A 150 -2.23 8.44 -2.27
C ALA A 150 -2.60 8.61 -0.79
N LYS A 151 -1.89 9.48 -0.06
CA LYS A 151 -2.17 9.78 1.35
C LYS A 151 -3.51 10.47 1.53
N ASP A 152 -3.84 11.44 0.68
CA ASP A 152 -5.13 12.13 0.75
C ASP A 152 -6.30 11.17 0.52
N ILE A 153 -6.19 10.30 -0.49
CA ILE A 153 -7.19 9.25 -0.76
C ILE A 153 -7.27 8.26 0.40
N SER A 154 -6.12 7.80 0.91
CA SER A 154 -6.09 6.84 2.02
C SER A 154 -6.73 7.43 3.28
N ARG A 155 -6.41 8.68 3.62
CA ARG A 155 -7.01 9.40 4.74
C ARG A 155 -8.52 9.57 4.57
N GLU A 156 -8.97 9.96 3.38
CA GLU A 156 -10.39 10.08 3.07
C GLU A 156 -11.14 8.76 3.31
N LEU A 157 -10.63 7.65 2.77
CA LEU A 157 -11.23 6.33 2.93
C LEU A 157 -11.19 5.87 4.38
N ALA A 158 -10.05 6.00 5.06
CA ALA A 158 -9.89 5.58 6.46
C ALA A 158 -10.83 6.35 7.40
N ILE A 159 -10.93 7.67 7.27
CA ILE A 159 -11.87 8.48 8.07
C ILE A 159 -13.31 8.03 7.82
N ALA A 160 -13.68 7.81 6.55
CA ALA A 160 -15.04 7.37 6.21
C ALA A 160 -15.35 5.98 6.81
N LEU A 161 -14.39 5.05 6.78
CA LEU A 161 -14.52 3.71 7.33
C LEU A 161 -14.68 3.73 8.86
N VAL A 162 -13.78 4.42 9.55
CA VAL A 162 -13.80 4.53 11.02
C VAL A 162 -15.06 5.26 11.49
N SER A 163 -15.48 6.32 10.80
CA SER A 163 -16.71 7.06 11.14
C SER A 163 -17.99 6.25 10.88
N SER A 164 -17.94 5.29 9.94
CA SER A 164 -19.07 4.42 9.58
C SER A 164 -19.14 3.14 10.42
N ALA A 165 -18.26 2.97 11.41
CA ALA A 165 -18.15 1.77 12.23
C ALA A 165 -19.18 1.57 13.38
N PRO A 166 -20.20 2.41 13.67
CA PRO A 166 -20.81 2.34 15.00
C PRO A 166 -21.74 1.14 15.29
N THR A 167 -21.96 0.16 14.41
CA THR A 167 -23.01 -0.88 14.69
C THR A 167 -22.88 -2.30 14.12
N ILE A 168 -21.86 -2.72 13.35
CA ILE A 168 -21.94 -4.04 12.65
C ILE A 168 -20.64 -4.86 12.79
N PRO A 169 -20.71 -6.18 13.10
CA PRO A 169 -19.57 -7.08 13.01
C PRO A 169 -19.29 -7.51 11.54
N GLU A 170 -19.48 -6.59 10.60
CA GLU A 170 -19.28 -6.82 9.16
C GLU A 170 -18.51 -5.65 8.56
N MET A 171 -17.82 -5.91 7.45
CA MET A 171 -17.06 -4.91 6.72
C MET A 171 -17.96 -3.72 6.30
N PRO A 172 -17.58 -2.47 6.63
CA PRO A 172 -18.37 -1.31 6.25
C PRO A 172 -18.33 -1.09 4.74
N THR A 173 -19.43 -0.54 4.20
CA THR A 173 -19.51 -0.04 2.83
C THR A 173 -19.49 1.48 2.83
N LEU A 174 -18.86 2.09 1.83
CA LEU A 174 -18.72 3.55 1.70
C LEU A 174 -19.73 4.18 0.73
N GLY A 175 -20.81 3.47 0.41
CA GLY A 175 -21.89 3.95 -0.44
C GLY A 175 -22.79 2.83 -0.97
N PRO A 176 -23.96 3.18 -1.52
CA PRO A 176 -24.84 2.21 -2.19
C PRO A 176 -24.21 1.69 -3.49
N SER A 177 -24.54 0.46 -3.88
CA SER A 177 -24.31 -0.02 -5.25
C SER A 177 -25.19 0.78 -6.21
N VAL A 178 -24.63 1.84 -6.80
CA VAL A 178 -25.27 2.58 -7.89
C VAL A 178 -25.19 1.73 -9.17
N ASP A 179 -26.25 1.69 -9.97
CA ASP A 179 -26.24 1.07 -11.32
C ASP A 179 -25.86 -0.43 -11.43
N GLY A 180 -25.94 -1.20 -10.33
CA GLY A 180 -25.53 -2.62 -10.32
C GLY A 180 -24.01 -2.84 -10.37
N LEU A 181 -23.24 -1.76 -10.29
CA LEU A 181 -21.81 -1.74 -10.03
C LEU A 181 -21.60 -1.54 -8.53
N ASP A 182 -20.58 -2.13 -7.97
CA ASP A 182 -20.34 -2.08 -6.53
C ASP A 182 -19.45 -0.90 -6.18
N HIS A 183 -20.10 0.22 -5.92
CA HIS A 183 -19.44 1.50 -5.70
C HIS A 183 -18.93 1.68 -4.27
N GLY A 184 -19.24 0.75 -3.35
CA GLY A 184 -19.08 0.97 -1.91
C GLY A 184 -18.53 -0.20 -1.11
N GLU A 185 -18.49 -1.44 -1.61
CA GLU A 185 -17.86 -2.53 -0.86
C GLU A 185 -16.37 -2.28 -0.63
N VAL A 186 -15.92 -2.56 0.58
CA VAL A 186 -14.51 -2.52 0.96
C VAL A 186 -14.08 -3.93 1.31
N TYR A 187 -13.00 -4.38 0.68
CA TYR A 187 -12.45 -5.71 0.90
C TYR A 187 -11.25 -5.68 1.85
N PRO A 188 -10.93 -6.77 2.56
CA PRO A 188 -9.72 -6.85 3.38
C PRO A 188 -8.43 -6.45 2.65
N PRO A 189 -8.20 -6.81 1.38
CA PRO A 189 -7.05 -6.32 0.63
C PRO A 189 -7.05 -4.80 0.42
N TYR A 190 -8.22 -4.15 0.30
CA TYR A 190 -8.30 -2.70 0.21
C TYR A 190 -7.87 -2.05 1.53
N LEU A 191 -8.36 -2.56 2.66
CA LEU A 191 -7.92 -2.11 3.99
C LEU A 191 -6.41 -2.21 4.15
N ALA A 192 -5.81 -3.34 3.75
CA ALA A 192 -4.38 -3.55 3.84
C ALA A 192 -3.57 -2.44 3.13
N PHE A 193 -4.02 -1.99 1.95
CA PHE A 193 -3.31 -0.96 1.21
C PHE A 193 -3.67 0.48 1.60
N ILE A 194 -4.86 0.72 2.16
CA ILE A 194 -5.16 1.99 2.85
C ILE A 194 -4.17 2.15 4.01
N LEU A 195 -4.04 1.11 4.86
CA LEU A 195 -3.10 1.06 5.98
C LEU A 195 -1.65 1.27 5.53
N VAL A 196 -1.21 0.60 4.45
CA VAL A 196 0.15 0.80 3.89
C VAL A 196 0.40 2.24 3.45
N ALA A 197 -0.57 2.87 2.78
CA ALA A 197 -0.42 4.27 2.38
C ALA A 197 -0.36 5.22 3.59
N LEU A 198 -1.10 4.96 4.68
CA LEU A 198 -0.98 5.71 5.93
C LEU A 198 0.39 5.50 6.60
N MET A 199 0.87 4.25 6.67
CA MET A 199 2.20 3.93 7.19
C MET A 199 3.32 4.68 6.44
N HIS A 200 3.16 4.91 5.13
CA HIS A 200 4.13 5.66 4.34
C HIS A 200 4.13 7.17 4.60
N SER A 201 3.16 7.70 5.35
CA SER A 201 3.10 9.12 5.70
C SER A 201 4.15 9.51 6.74
N GLU A 202 4.72 10.72 6.56
CA GLU A 202 5.57 11.41 7.55
C GLU A 202 4.75 12.42 8.38
N VAL A 203 3.48 12.10 8.66
CA VAL A 203 2.54 12.86 9.50
C VAL A 203 2.07 11.94 10.61
N ILE A 204 2.25 12.32 11.88
CA ILE A 204 2.01 11.41 13.01
C ILE A 204 0.52 11.10 13.19
N GLU A 205 -0.36 12.04 12.87
CA GLU A 205 -1.82 11.87 12.94
C GLU A 205 -2.32 10.83 11.93
N ASP A 206 -1.62 10.62 10.80
CA ASP A 206 -1.95 9.54 9.88
C ASP A 206 -1.64 8.16 10.50
N HIS A 207 -0.71 8.07 11.46
CA HIS A 207 -0.42 6.83 12.21
C HIS A 207 -1.44 6.58 13.31
N ASP A 208 -2.00 7.63 13.93
CA ASP A 208 -3.14 7.49 14.84
C ASP A 208 -4.36 6.92 14.11
N LEU A 209 -4.67 7.47 12.93
CA LEU A 209 -5.73 6.94 12.06
C LEU A 209 -5.44 5.51 11.60
N CYS A 210 -4.17 5.17 11.37
CA CYS A 210 -3.75 3.81 11.03
C CYS A 210 -4.06 2.83 12.17
N ASP A 211 -3.79 3.22 13.42
CA ASP A 211 -4.09 2.39 14.61
C ASP A 211 -5.60 2.16 14.77
N GLU A 212 -6.44 3.19 14.57
CA GLU A 212 -7.91 3.07 14.57
C GLU A 212 -8.40 2.13 13.47
N LEU A 213 -7.85 2.25 12.26
CA LEU A 213 -8.23 1.41 11.13
C LEU A 213 -7.77 -0.04 11.30
N PHE A 214 -6.64 -0.30 11.95
CA PHE A 214 -6.22 -1.66 12.31
C PHE A 214 -7.20 -2.32 13.28
N GLN A 215 -7.69 -1.57 14.27
CA GLN A 215 -8.70 -2.08 15.19
C GLN A 215 -9.96 -2.48 14.43
N LEU A 216 -10.46 -1.60 13.56
CA LEU A 216 -11.59 -1.89 12.68
C LEU A 216 -11.34 -3.15 11.84
N ALA A 217 -10.18 -3.24 11.17
CA ALA A 217 -9.84 -4.38 10.33
C ALA A 217 -9.85 -5.72 11.10
N ILE A 218 -9.33 -5.74 12.32
CA ILE A 218 -9.31 -6.96 13.16
C ILE A 218 -10.75 -7.31 13.61
N GLU A 219 -11.59 -6.31 13.91
CA GLU A 219 -12.96 -6.54 14.38
C GLU A 219 -13.92 -6.97 13.26
N THR A 220 -13.74 -6.48 12.03
CA THR A 220 -14.73 -6.66 10.94
C THR A 220 -14.32 -7.65 9.86
N THR A 221 -13.04 -8.08 9.82
CA THR A 221 -12.58 -9.09 8.86
C THR A 221 -12.71 -10.51 9.40
N GLN A 222 -12.66 -11.51 8.51
CA GLN A 222 -12.84 -12.91 8.93
C GLN A 222 -11.66 -13.37 9.82
N PRO A 223 -11.89 -14.29 10.78
CA PRO A 223 -10.87 -14.71 11.75
C PRO A 223 -9.54 -15.19 11.15
N HIS A 224 -9.56 -15.82 9.97
CA HIS A 224 -8.33 -16.28 9.31
C HIS A 224 -7.44 -15.14 8.80
N LEU A 225 -7.96 -13.91 8.73
CA LEU A 225 -7.21 -12.71 8.33
C LEU A 225 -6.66 -11.92 9.53
N HIS A 226 -7.09 -12.22 10.76
CA HIS A 226 -6.61 -11.51 11.95
C HIS A 226 -5.10 -11.61 12.10
N VAL A 227 -4.53 -12.80 11.87
CA VAL A 227 -3.08 -13.03 11.89
C VAL A 227 -2.33 -12.15 10.88
N TYR A 228 -2.94 -11.85 9.73
CA TYR A 228 -2.37 -10.94 8.75
C TYR A 228 -2.36 -9.51 9.30
N PHE A 229 -3.52 -8.99 9.72
CA PHE A 229 -3.64 -7.61 10.19
C PHE A 229 -2.87 -7.35 11.50
N GLU A 230 -2.81 -8.30 12.42
CA GLU A 230 -1.97 -8.21 13.62
C GLU A 230 -0.47 -8.18 13.26
N GLY A 231 -0.07 -8.93 12.24
CA GLY A 231 1.28 -8.92 11.70
C GLY A 231 1.64 -7.56 11.09
N GLU A 232 0.73 -6.98 10.31
CA GLU A 232 0.88 -5.66 9.71
C GLU A 232 0.83 -4.52 10.75
N GLN A 233 0.01 -4.64 11.80
CA GLN A 233 -0.04 -3.65 12.88
C GLN A 233 1.32 -3.55 13.60
N LYS A 234 2.03 -4.68 13.74
CA LYS A 234 3.41 -4.66 14.28
C LYS A 234 4.32 -3.83 13.37
N VAL A 235 4.25 -4.01 12.06
CA VAL A 235 5.02 -3.24 11.07
C VAL A 235 4.68 -1.75 11.13
N ALA A 236 3.41 -1.40 11.31
CA ALA A 236 2.96 -0.02 11.48
C ALA A 236 3.59 0.64 12.72
N ARG A 237 3.67 -0.09 13.84
CA ARG A 237 4.37 0.39 15.04
C ARG A 237 5.86 0.62 14.79
N GLU A 238 6.52 -0.19 13.96
CA GLU A 238 7.92 0.06 13.57
C GLU A 238 8.06 1.38 12.79
N HIS A 239 7.14 1.66 11.87
CA HIS A 239 7.10 2.92 11.12
C HIS A 239 6.89 4.11 12.06
N ARG A 240 5.90 4.00 12.97
CA ARG A 240 5.60 5.02 13.98
C ARG A 240 6.81 5.35 14.85
N VAL A 241 7.55 4.34 15.32
CA VAL A 241 8.75 4.55 16.15
C VAL A 241 9.83 5.34 15.41
N VAL A 242 10.06 5.06 14.13
CA VAL A 242 11.02 5.83 13.32
C VAL A 242 10.51 7.26 13.12
N LEU A 243 9.21 7.42 12.86
CA LEU A 243 8.60 8.73 12.66
C LEU A 243 8.63 9.58 13.94
N GLU A 244 8.34 9.02 15.11
CA GLU A 244 8.43 9.71 16.40
C GLU A 244 9.87 10.11 16.75
N ALA A 245 10.86 9.31 16.36
CA ALA A 245 12.27 9.59 16.63
C ALA A 245 12.83 10.73 15.77
N PHE A 246 12.42 10.84 14.51
CA PHE A 246 13.06 11.75 13.55
C PHE A 246 12.12 12.77 12.90
N GLY A 247 10.81 12.66 13.13
CA GLY A 247 9.77 13.45 12.46
C GLY A 247 9.62 13.15 10.96
N ARG A 248 10.37 12.18 10.45
CA ARG A 248 10.41 11.75 9.03
C ARG A 248 11.12 10.41 8.90
N TYR A 249 11.22 9.89 7.68
CA TYR A 249 11.93 8.66 7.33
C TYR A 249 13.34 8.95 6.79
N PRO A 250 14.42 8.77 7.59
CA PRO A 250 15.75 9.23 7.21
C PRO A 250 16.34 8.56 5.97
N TYR A 251 15.95 7.31 5.67
CA TYR A 251 16.41 6.59 4.47
C TYR A 251 15.95 7.27 3.17
N ARG A 252 14.90 8.10 3.22
CA ARG A 252 14.43 8.88 2.07
C ARG A 252 15.24 10.17 1.84
N ASN A 253 16.14 10.54 2.75
CA ASN A 253 16.82 11.83 2.69
C ASN A 253 17.61 12.03 1.39
N ALA A 254 18.41 11.04 0.99
CA ALA A 254 19.22 11.14 -0.23
C ALA A 254 18.36 11.32 -1.49
N VAL A 255 17.31 10.50 -1.63
CA VAL A 255 16.44 10.52 -2.81
C VAL A 255 15.53 11.75 -2.87
N LEU A 256 15.15 12.30 -1.71
CA LEU A 256 14.39 13.55 -1.61
C LEU A 256 15.26 14.81 -1.53
N GLY A 257 16.59 14.68 -1.61
CA GLY A 257 17.53 15.81 -1.53
C GLY A 257 17.56 16.54 -0.16
N ARG A 258 17.17 15.85 0.92
CA ARG A 258 17.16 16.40 2.28
C ARG A 258 18.53 16.30 2.93
N LYS A 259 18.91 17.30 3.72
CA LYS A 259 20.11 17.23 4.56
C LYS A 259 19.87 16.23 5.71
N THR A 260 20.75 15.24 5.82
CA THR A 260 20.78 14.28 6.93
C THR A 260 21.45 14.90 8.15
N THR A 261 20.81 14.77 9.31
CA THR A 261 21.35 15.18 10.62
C THR A 261 22.36 14.17 11.16
N PRO A 262 23.21 14.54 12.13
CA PRO A 262 24.12 13.59 12.77
C PRO A 262 23.41 12.37 13.39
N GLU A 263 22.26 12.57 14.02
CA GLU A 263 21.45 11.51 14.66
C GLU A 263 20.90 10.54 13.61
N GLU A 264 20.35 11.07 12.52
CA GLU A 264 19.88 10.27 11.39
C GLU A 264 21.03 9.49 10.72
N ALA A 265 22.20 10.12 10.54
CA ALA A 265 23.37 9.47 9.97
C ALA A 265 23.88 8.30 10.84
N ALA A 266 23.89 8.50 12.17
CA ALA A 266 24.25 7.46 13.12
C ALA A 266 23.26 6.28 13.11
N TRP A 267 21.96 6.55 12.93
CA TRP A 267 20.94 5.52 12.78
C TRP A 267 21.09 4.76 11.46
N LEU A 268 21.25 5.46 10.34
CA LEU A 268 21.43 4.87 9.00
C LEU A 268 22.71 4.00 8.90
N ALA A 269 23.76 4.33 9.67
CA ALA A 269 24.98 3.54 9.72
C ALA A 269 24.80 2.19 10.43
N LYS A 270 23.82 2.06 11.34
CA LYS A 270 23.56 0.85 12.12
C LYS A 270 22.43 0.03 11.50
N LYS A 271 22.70 -0.58 10.33
CA LYS A 271 21.70 -1.35 9.56
C LYS A 271 20.97 -2.43 10.38
N GLU A 272 21.63 -3.04 11.35
CA GLU A 272 21.05 -4.02 12.28
C GLU A 272 19.85 -3.48 13.10
N ASN A 273 19.82 -2.17 13.36
CA ASN A 273 18.75 -1.50 14.10
C ASN A 273 17.65 -0.93 13.19
N MET A 274 17.80 -1.07 11.87
CA MET A 274 16.77 -0.64 10.93
C MET A 274 15.71 -1.74 10.81
N PRO A 275 14.42 -1.38 10.79
CA PRO A 275 13.38 -2.30 10.37
C PRO A 275 13.61 -2.80 8.95
N ASP A 276 13.16 -4.02 8.64
CA ASP A 276 13.40 -4.63 7.31
C ASP A 276 12.81 -3.81 6.17
N TRP A 277 11.64 -3.20 6.38
CA TRP A 277 11.00 -2.33 5.40
C TRP A 277 11.83 -1.09 5.08
N ALA A 278 12.71 -0.62 5.98
CA ALA A 278 13.60 0.52 5.74
C ALA A 278 14.90 0.09 5.04
N LYS A 279 15.32 -1.17 5.21
CA LYS A 279 16.49 -1.76 4.51
C LYS A 279 16.18 -2.04 3.04
N SER A 280 14.92 -2.31 2.71
CA SER A 280 14.48 -2.73 1.37
C SER A 280 14.17 -1.58 0.39
N GLN A 281 14.10 -0.34 0.88
CA GLN A 281 13.85 0.86 0.05
C GLN A 281 15.12 1.29 -0.65
#